data_AF-A0A973LZ62-F1
#
_entry.id   AF-A0A973LZ62-F1
#
_cell.length_a   1.000
_cell.length_b   1.000
_cell.length_c   1.000
_cell.angle_alpha   90.00
_cell.angle_beta   90.00
_cell.angle_gamma   90.00
#
_symmetry.space_group_name_H-M   'P 1'
#
loop_
_entity.id
_entity.type
_entity.pdbx_description
1 polymer ?
#
loop_
_entity_poly.entity_id
_entity_poly.type
_entity_poly.pdbx_seq_one_letter_code
_entity_poly.pdbx_strand_id
1 'polypeptide(L)'
;MTVNMTKGQAISLQKNDGGSLTAVRMGLGWQAAPRRGLFGSRTREIDLDASAVLFADKQPVDVVFFRHLVSDDGSVRHTGDNLVGGVGQGGDDEAILVDLARIPVHIDQIVFTVNSFTGQTFQEVQNAFCRLVDETNGQELARYTLAG
;
A
#
# COMPACT_ATOMS: atom_id res chain seq x y z
N MET A 1 15.47 10.52 -5.54
CA MET A 1 15.48 10.62 -4.06
C MET A 1 14.09 10.26 -3.59
N THR A 2 13.98 9.39 -2.60
CA THR A 2 12.70 8.99 -2.03
C THR A 2 12.26 10.00 -0.98
N VAL A 3 10.97 10.35 -0.98
CA VAL A 3 10.40 11.26 0.03
C VAL A 3 9.81 10.45 1.18
N ASN A 4 10.32 10.68 2.39
CA ASN A 4 9.65 10.22 3.61
C ASN A 4 8.51 11.19 3.93
N MET A 5 7.29 10.69 3.89
CA MET A 5 6.07 11.46 4.09
C MET A 5 5.73 11.60 5.57
N THR A 6 5.15 12.75 5.91
CA THR A 6 4.54 13.03 7.21
C THR A 6 3.03 13.19 7.07
N LYS A 7 2.28 13.05 8.16
CA LYS A 7 0.81 13.11 8.13
C LYS A 7 0.33 14.45 7.55
N GLY A 8 -0.51 14.38 6.51
CA GLY A 8 -1.05 15.56 5.82
C GLY A 8 -0.11 16.18 4.79
N GLN A 9 1.08 15.62 4.57
CA GLN A 9 2.00 16.09 3.54
C GLN A 9 1.49 15.70 2.16
N ALA A 10 1.50 16.66 1.24
CA ALA A 10 1.29 16.44 -0.19
C ALA A 10 2.62 16.56 -0.92
N ILE A 11 2.81 15.74 -1.95
CA ILE A 11 3.97 15.79 -2.84
C ILE A 11 3.52 15.72 -4.29
N SER A 12 4.27 16.34 -5.19
CA SER A 12 4.08 16.13 -6.62
C SER A 12 4.82 14.85 -7.04
N LEU A 13 4.15 14.01 -7.82
CA LEU A 13 4.75 12.82 -8.43
C LEU A 13 5.26 13.08 -9.86
N GLN A 14 5.24 14.33 -10.30
CA GLN A 14 5.71 14.71 -11.63
C GLN A 14 7.23 14.49 -11.73
N LYS A 15 7.69 13.83 -12.80
CA LYS A 15 9.10 13.52 -12.99
C LYS A 15 9.89 14.79 -13.32
N ASN A 16 11.11 14.90 -12.79
CA ASN A 16 11.97 16.07 -12.98
C ASN A 16 12.36 16.32 -14.45
N ASP A 17 12.32 15.28 -15.28
CA ASP A 17 12.59 15.33 -16.72
C ASP A 17 11.37 15.74 -17.55
N GLY A 18 10.23 16.06 -16.90
CA GLY A 18 8.97 16.38 -17.55
C GLY A 18 8.17 15.16 -18.01
N GLY A 19 8.67 13.95 -17.75
CA GLY A 19 7.98 12.70 -18.07
C GLY A 19 6.74 12.46 -17.19
N SER A 20 5.83 11.63 -17.70
CA SER A 20 4.64 11.19 -16.97
C SER A 20 4.89 9.84 -16.29
N LEU A 21 4.24 9.63 -15.14
CA LEU A 21 4.11 8.30 -14.55
C LEU A 21 3.09 7.50 -15.34
N THR A 22 3.46 6.30 -15.75
CA THR A 22 2.59 5.40 -16.52
C THR A 22 2.16 4.18 -15.71
N ALA A 23 2.97 3.75 -14.74
CA ALA A 23 2.64 2.65 -13.86
C ALA A 23 3.24 2.88 -12.47
N VAL A 24 2.45 2.60 -11.44
CA VAL A 24 2.88 2.70 -10.04
C VAL A 24 2.50 1.45 -9.26
N ARG A 25 3.22 1.20 -8.18
CA ARG A 25 2.90 0.18 -7.20
C ARG A 25 2.84 0.78 -5.81
N MET A 26 1.71 0.59 -5.15
CA MET A 26 1.61 0.77 -3.70
C MET A 26 2.10 -0.53 -3.07
N GLY A 27 3.12 -0.43 -2.21
CA GLY A 27 3.64 -1.55 -1.42
C GLY A 27 3.34 -1.35 0.05
N LEU A 28 2.86 -2.40 0.71
CA LEU A 28 2.63 -2.48 2.15
C LEU A 28 3.58 -3.53 2.71
N GLY A 29 4.36 -3.17 3.74
CA GLY A 29 5.26 -4.09 4.43
C GLY A 29 5.14 -3.93 5.93
N TRP A 30 5.18 -5.04 6.66
CA TRP A 30 5.10 -5.05 8.12
C TRP A 30 5.74 -6.29 8.74
N GLN A 31 5.97 -6.19 10.05
CA GLN A 31 6.49 -7.30 10.84
C GLN A 31 5.65 -7.46 12.10
N ALA A 32 5.17 -8.67 12.34
CA ALA A 32 4.48 -9.01 13.58
C ALA A 32 5.40 -8.84 14.79
N ALA A 33 4.96 -8.10 15.82
CA ALA A 33 5.74 -7.95 17.04
C ALA A 33 5.77 -9.29 17.82
N PRO A 34 6.96 -9.79 18.20
CA PRO A 34 7.04 -10.91 19.14
C PRO A 34 6.52 -10.47 20.51
N ARG A 35 5.46 -11.10 21.02
CA ARG A 35 5.03 -10.93 22.41
C ARG A 35 5.80 -11.90 23.30
N ARG A 36 6.62 -11.35 24.19
CA ARG A 36 7.37 -12.11 25.19
C ARG A 36 6.44 -12.45 26.36
N GLY A 37 6.04 -13.72 26.46
CA GLY A 37 5.24 -14.24 27.58
C GLY A 37 6.12 -14.94 28.62
N LEU A 38 5.54 -15.20 29.80
CA LEU A 38 6.21 -15.89 30.92
C LEU A 38 6.63 -17.34 30.59
N PHE A 39 6.09 -17.93 29.51
CA PHE A 39 6.37 -19.30 29.03
C PHE A 39 6.87 -19.35 27.57
N GLY A 40 7.55 -18.30 27.10
CA GLY A 40 8.16 -18.26 25.77
C GLY A 40 7.68 -17.09 24.89
N SER A 41 8.33 -16.94 23.72
CA SER A 41 7.92 -15.98 22.70
C SER A 41 6.85 -16.62 21.82
N ARG A 42 5.67 -16.00 21.71
CA ARG A 42 4.70 -16.32 20.65
C ARG A 42 4.62 -15.12 19.72
N THR A 43 4.97 -15.32 18.46
CA THR A 43 4.66 -14.37 17.41
C THR A 43 3.19 -14.55 17.07
N ARG A 44 2.41 -13.48 17.18
CA ARG A 44 1.02 -13.49 16.74
C ARG A 44 1.02 -13.09 15.27
N GLU A 45 0.35 -13.85 14.41
CA GLU A 45 0.11 -13.45 13.02
C GLU A 45 -0.71 -12.15 13.04
N ILE A 46 -0.24 -11.15 12.30
CA ILE A 46 -0.91 -9.86 12.15
C ILE A 46 -1.24 -9.72 10.67
N ASP A 47 -2.53 -9.52 10.42
CA ASP A 47 -3.08 -9.34 9.09
C ASP A 47 -3.32 -7.85 8.85
N LEU A 48 -2.52 -7.27 7.95
CA LEU A 48 -2.71 -5.91 7.46
C LEU A 48 -3.14 -5.98 5.99
N ASP A 49 -4.27 -5.37 5.70
CA ASP A 49 -4.84 -5.33 4.36
C ASP A 49 -4.50 -4.01 3.67
N ALA A 50 -4.00 -4.09 2.44
CA ALA A 50 -4.01 -2.99 1.48
C ALA A 50 -5.31 -2.99 0.66
N SER A 51 -5.84 -1.80 0.35
CA SER A 51 -6.94 -1.65 -0.61
C SER A 51 -6.79 -0.37 -1.41
N ALA A 52 -7.40 -0.31 -2.58
CA ALA A 52 -7.45 0.87 -3.43
C ALA A 52 -8.91 1.20 -3.78
N VAL A 53 -9.30 2.44 -3.59
CA VAL A 53 -10.63 2.96 -3.95
C VAL A 53 -10.46 3.94 -5.09
N LEU A 54 -11.14 3.68 -6.21
CA LEU A 54 -11.16 4.54 -7.38
C LEU A 54 -12.35 5.49 -7.27
N PHE A 55 -12.11 6.77 -7.50
CA PHE A 55 -13.12 7.82 -7.39
C PHE A 55 -13.32 8.53 -8.73
N ALA A 56 -14.59 8.84 -9.01
CA ALA A 56 -15.02 9.75 -10.05
C ALA A 56 -15.94 10.80 -9.43
N ASP A 57 -15.61 12.08 -9.56
CA ASP A 57 -16.38 13.21 -9.01
C ASP A 57 -16.69 13.03 -7.51
N LYS A 58 -15.68 12.59 -6.74
CA LYS A 58 -15.77 12.29 -5.29
C LYS A 58 -16.69 11.12 -4.91
N GLN A 59 -17.21 10.37 -5.88
CA GLN A 59 -17.95 9.13 -5.62
C GLN A 59 -17.03 7.92 -5.82
N PRO A 60 -17.00 6.97 -4.87
CA PRO A 60 -16.29 5.72 -5.09
C PRO A 60 -17.03 4.94 -6.17
N VAL A 61 -16.31 4.57 -7.23
CA VAL A 61 -16.88 3.81 -8.36
C VAL A 61 -16.39 2.37 -8.42
N ASP A 62 -15.21 2.10 -7.85
CA ASP A 62 -14.66 0.76 -7.73
C ASP A 62 -13.74 0.64 -6.51
N VAL A 63 -13.59 -0.57 -5.98
CA VAL A 63 -12.73 -0.90 -4.85
C VAL A 63 -11.98 -2.20 -5.14
N VAL A 64 -10.66 -2.14 -5.08
CA VAL A 64 -9.76 -3.30 -5.19
C VAL A 64 -9.25 -3.67 -3.80
N PHE A 65 -9.44 -4.93 -3.40
CA PHE A 65 -9.09 -5.49 -2.09
C PHE A 65 -9.00 -7.03 -2.16
N PHE A 66 -8.70 -7.72 -1.05
CA PHE A 66 -8.46 -9.17 -1.04
C PHE A 66 -9.55 -10.06 -1.66
N ARG A 67 -10.82 -9.61 -1.73
CA ARG A 67 -11.91 -10.36 -2.43
C ARG A 67 -12.23 -9.85 -3.84
N HIS A 68 -11.69 -8.69 -4.22
CA HIS A 68 -11.85 -8.09 -5.53
C HIS A 68 -10.46 -7.65 -6.02
N LEU A 69 -9.70 -8.59 -6.56
CA LEU A 69 -8.26 -8.43 -6.80
C LEU A 69 -7.93 -7.58 -8.03
N VAL A 70 -8.89 -7.30 -8.90
CA VAL A 70 -8.69 -6.54 -10.13
C VAL A 70 -9.88 -5.60 -10.28
N SER A 71 -9.64 -4.35 -10.61
CA SER A 71 -10.71 -3.39 -10.89
C SER A 71 -11.50 -3.77 -12.14
N ASP A 72 -12.73 -3.28 -12.26
CA ASP A 72 -13.64 -3.56 -13.38
C ASP A 72 -13.04 -3.13 -14.73
N ASP A 73 -12.20 -2.09 -14.74
CA ASP A 73 -11.48 -1.59 -15.90
C ASP A 73 -10.13 -2.30 -16.15
N GLY A 74 -9.68 -3.16 -15.23
CA GLY A 74 -8.41 -3.85 -15.26
C GLY A 74 -7.17 -2.97 -15.06
N SER A 75 -7.32 -1.70 -14.67
CA SER A 75 -6.22 -0.75 -14.47
C SER A 75 -5.53 -0.92 -13.11
N VAL A 76 -6.22 -1.45 -12.10
CA VAL A 76 -5.71 -1.66 -10.74
C VAL A 76 -5.77 -3.15 -10.39
N ARG A 77 -4.69 -3.67 -9.80
CA ARG A 77 -4.56 -5.09 -9.43
C ARG A 77 -3.89 -5.28 -8.08
N HIS A 78 -4.56 -5.96 -7.17
CA HIS A 78 -4.01 -6.51 -5.94
C HIS A 78 -3.17 -7.76 -6.25
N THR A 79 -1.99 -7.91 -5.64
CA THR A 79 -1.11 -9.08 -5.87
C THR A 79 -1.53 -10.32 -5.10
N GLY A 80 -2.43 -10.17 -4.14
CA GLY A 80 -2.88 -11.23 -3.24
C GLY A 80 -2.71 -10.80 -1.78
N ASP A 81 -3.47 -11.46 -0.91
CA ASP A 81 -3.54 -11.18 0.52
C ASP A 81 -2.45 -11.95 1.27
N ASN A 82 -1.77 -11.26 2.19
CA ASN A 82 -0.76 -11.83 3.07
C ASN A 82 -1.20 -11.77 4.54
N LEU A 83 -1.81 -12.86 4.99
CA LEU A 83 -2.41 -13.00 6.33
C LEU A 83 -1.42 -12.96 7.51
N VAL A 84 -0.11 -13.08 7.25
CA VAL A 84 0.91 -13.27 8.30
C VAL A 84 1.93 -12.14 8.36
N GLY A 85 2.23 -11.55 7.21
CA GLY A 85 3.39 -10.68 7.03
C GLY A 85 4.72 -11.37 7.37
N GLY A 86 5.81 -10.61 7.33
CA GLY A 86 7.11 -11.09 7.80
C GLY A 86 8.30 -10.63 6.98
N VAL A 87 8.07 -10.01 5.82
CA VAL A 87 9.14 -9.41 5.04
C VAL A 87 9.56 -8.08 5.66
N GLY A 88 8.62 -7.28 6.15
CA GLY A 88 8.91 -6.02 6.85
C GLY A 88 9.84 -5.12 6.01
N GLN A 89 10.99 -4.70 6.54
CA GLN A 89 11.95 -3.87 5.78
C GLN A 89 12.58 -4.58 4.57
N GLY A 90 12.42 -5.90 4.42
CA GLY A 90 12.98 -6.68 3.32
C GLY A 90 12.22 -6.56 1.99
N GLY A 91 11.04 -5.94 1.96
CA GLY A 91 10.17 -5.92 0.78
C GLY A 91 8.73 -5.55 1.10
N ASP A 92 7.84 -5.78 0.14
CA ASP A 92 6.41 -5.57 0.35
C ASP A 92 5.76 -6.93 0.61
N ASP A 93 5.02 -7.00 1.72
CA ASP A 93 4.21 -8.15 2.09
C ASP A 93 2.94 -8.21 1.22
N GLU A 94 2.39 -7.04 0.86
CA GLU A 94 1.30 -6.88 -0.12
C GLU A 94 1.59 -5.75 -1.12
N ALA A 95 1.01 -5.84 -2.31
CA ALA A 95 1.14 -4.80 -3.31
C ALA A 95 -0.14 -4.60 -4.14
N ILE A 96 -0.36 -3.34 -4.53
CA ILE A 96 -1.37 -2.94 -5.50
C ILE A 96 -0.67 -2.28 -6.68
N LEU A 97 -0.78 -2.90 -7.85
CA LEU A 97 -0.29 -2.42 -9.12
C LEU A 97 -1.35 -1.51 -9.77
N VAL A 98 -0.91 -0.40 -10.34
CA VAL A 98 -1.77 0.54 -11.06
C VAL A 98 -1.14 0.89 -12.39
N ASP A 99 -1.83 0.58 -13.49
CA ASP A 99 -1.52 1.03 -14.84
C ASP A 99 -2.26 2.35 -15.10
N LEU A 100 -1.58 3.47 -14.87
CA LEU A 100 -2.12 4.82 -15.02
C LEU A 100 -2.53 5.12 -16.46
N ALA A 101 -1.97 4.43 -17.46
CA ALA A 101 -2.31 4.62 -18.85
C ALA A 101 -3.65 3.96 -19.23
N ARG A 102 -4.14 3.01 -18.43
CA ARG A 102 -5.44 2.35 -18.63
C ARG A 102 -6.57 2.93 -17.80
N ILE A 103 -6.26 3.82 -16.84
CA ILE A 103 -7.28 4.45 -16.02
C ILE A 103 -8.24 5.24 -16.91
N PRO A 104 -9.55 4.97 -16.84
CA PRO A 104 -10.56 5.73 -17.55
C PRO A 104 -10.51 7.20 -17.18
N VAL A 105 -10.74 8.07 -18.17
CA VAL A 105 -10.65 9.54 -18.02
C VAL A 105 -11.60 10.15 -16.98
N HIS A 106 -12.62 9.42 -16.54
CA HIS A 106 -13.56 9.87 -15.52
C HIS A 106 -13.08 9.58 -14.09
N ILE A 107 -12.05 8.75 -13.91
CA ILE A 107 -11.42 8.52 -12.61
C ILE A 107 -10.43 9.65 -12.35
N ASP A 108 -10.66 10.43 -11.29
CA ASP A 108 -9.81 11.58 -10.92
C ASP A 108 -8.92 11.31 -9.70
N GLN A 109 -9.22 10.27 -8.92
CA GLN A 109 -8.50 9.97 -7.70
C GLN A 109 -8.46 8.46 -7.41
N ILE A 110 -7.30 8.00 -6.93
CA ILE A 110 -7.14 6.67 -6.32
C ILE A 110 -6.70 6.88 -4.88
N VAL A 111 -7.45 6.31 -3.95
CA VAL A 111 -7.13 6.35 -2.52
C VAL A 111 -6.67 4.97 -2.10
N PHE A 112 -5.44 4.87 -1.60
CA PHE A 112 -4.94 3.66 -0.96
C PHE A 112 -5.25 3.69 0.53
N THR A 113 -5.79 2.59 1.05
CA THR A 113 -6.07 2.41 2.46
C THR A 113 -5.30 1.23 3.01
N VAL A 114 -4.84 1.34 4.25
CA VAL A 114 -4.25 0.24 5.01
C VAL A 114 -5.10 0.04 6.27
N ASN A 115 -5.54 -1.19 6.52
CA ASN A 115 -6.34 -1.52 7.70
C ASN A 115 -5.77 -2.78 8.38
N SER A 116 -6.16 -3.03 9.65
CA SER A 116 -5.84 -4.28 10.33
C SER A 116 -7.09 -5.15 10.37
N PHE A 117 -7.06 -6.27 9.65
CA PHE A 117 -8.19 -7.20 9.58
C PHE A 117 -8.43 -7.92 10.90
N THR A 118 -7.33 -8.33 11.55
CA THR A 118 -7.35 -9.09 12.81
C THR A 118 -7.56 -8.21 14.06
N GLY A 119 -7.78 -6.90 13.87
CA GLY A 119 -8.21 -5.97 14.91
C GLY A 119 -7.12 -5.52 15.89
N GLN A 120 -5.84 -5.67 15.53
CA GLN A 120 -4.75 -5.12 16.34
C GLN A 120 -4.53 -3.64 16.03
N THR A 121 -3.98 -2.92 17.00
CA THR A 121 -3.55 -1.54 16.77
C THR A 121 -2.20 -1.53 16.06
N PHE A 122 -1.93 -0.50 15.26
CA PHE A 122 -0.62 -0.33 14.60
C PHE A 122 0.57 -0.26 15.57
N GLN A 123 0.34 -0.01 16.87
CA GLN A 123 1.37 -0.07 17.92
C GLN A 123 1.89 -1.49 18.16
N GLU A 124 1.10 -2.51 17.84
CA GLU A 124 1.49 -3.91 17.96
C GLU A 124 2.22 -4.42 16.70
N VAL A 125 2.39 -3.55 15.70
CA VAL A 125 3.04 -3.86 14.43
C VAL A 125 4.39 -3.17 14.36
N GLN A 126 5.44 -3.93 14.09
CA GLN A 126 6.78 -3.39 13.94
C GLN A 126 7.09 -3.14 12.47
N ASN A 127 7.89 -2.11 12.21
CA ASN A 127 8.40 -1.80 10.88
C ASN A 127 7.29 -1.69 9.81
N ALA A 128 6.08 -1.28 10.20
CA ALA A 128 4.98 -1.10 9.28
C ALA A 128 5.19 0.17 8.43
N PHE A 129 5.09 0.03 7.11
CA PHE A 129 5.16 1.14 6.18
C PHE A 129 4.25 0.90 4.98
N CYS A 130 3.85 1.99 4.34
CA CYS A 130 3.42 1.96 2.95
C CYS A 130 4.37 2.79 2.09
N ARG A 131 4.53 2.41 0.82
CA ARG A 131 5.36 3.12 -0.13
C ARG A 131 4.72 3.16 -1.50
N LEU A 132 5.12 4.13 -2.30
CA LEU A 132 4.75 4.26 -3.70
C LEU A 132 6.00 4.14 -4.56
N VAL A 133 5.97 3.25 -5.53
CA VAL A 133 7.09 2.94 -6.42
C VAL A 133 6.67 3.19 -7.87
N ASP A 134 7.56 3.79 -8.67
CA ASP A 134 7.43 3.84 -10.13
C ASP A 134 7.82 2.47 -10.70
N GLU A 135 6.86 1.77 -11.30
CA GLU A 135 7.10 0.41 -11.83
C GLU A 135 7.96 0.40 -13.10
N THR A 136 8.15 1.55 -13.76
CA THR A 136 8.95 1.63 -14.99
C THR A 136 10.45 1.51 -14.73
N ASN A 137 10.89 1.89 -13.53
CA ASN A 137 12.32 1.94 -13.17
C ASN A 137 12.60 1.42 -11.75
N GLY A 138 11.58 1.01 -10.99
CA GLY A 138 11.69 0.53 -9.62
C GLY A 138 12.01 1.62 -8.58
N GLN A 139 11.91 2.90 -8.94
CA GLN A 139 12.23 4.00 -8.03
C GLN A 139 11.14 4.17 -6.98
N GLU A 140 11.52 4.10 -5.70
CA GLU A 140 10.63 4.48 -4.60
C GLU A 140 10.44 6.01 -4.59
N LEU A 141 9.22 6.44 -4.89
CA LEU A 141 8.82 7.84 -4.97
C LEU A 141 8.56 8.41 -3.58
N ALA A 142 7.82 7.65 -2.77
CA ALA A 142 7.38 8.07 -1.45
C ALA A 142 7.28 6.89 -0.49
N ARG A 143 7.50 7.15 0.79
CA ARG A 143 7.32 6.20 1.89
C ARG A 143 6.66 6.87 3.07
N TYR A 144 5.69 6.20 3.68
CA TYR A 144 5.08 6.62 4.93
C TYR A 144 5.22 5.49 5.95
N THR A 145 5.78 5.83 7.11
CA THR A 145 5.91 4.88 8.22
C THR A 145 4.61 4.88 9.03
N LEU A 146 3.98 3.71 9.12
CA LEU A 146 2.72 3.48 9.83
C LEU A 146 2.95 3.27 11.34
N ALA A 147 4.17 2.90 11.73
CA ALA A 147 4.55 2.73 13.13
C ALA A 147 4.41 4.04 13.92
N GLY A 148 3.83 3.92 15.12
CA GLY A 148 3.81 4.94 16.16
C GLY A 148 4.79 4.63 17.27
#